data_AF-A0A1V3HDU2-F1
#
_entry.id   AF-A0A1V3HDU2-F1
#
_cell.length_a   1.000
_cell.length_b   1.000
_cell.length_c   1.000
_cell.angle_alpha   90.00
_cell.angle_beta   90.00
_cell.angle_gamma   90.00
#
_symmetry.space_group_name_H-M   'P 1'
#
loop_
_entity.id
_entity.type
_entity.pdbx_description
1 polymer ?
#
loop_
_entity_poly.entity_id
_entity_poly.type
_entity_poly.pdbx_seq_one_letter_code
_entity_poly.pdbx_strand_id
1 'polypeptide(L)'
;MTQDAMAQLVANTILQGSDAMYGRFLDVTSGAQERFEQQDWQSVQLALKTRIQFYDHHVGLVSQQLRAMLGKEHATRSFLMAVKAAYIRLLDDYPRYDIAESFFNSVYCRIFEHRNIRRDKLFVQSAQGGRIPKYPTPLLRRFQSQAGIYATLERMLDSTPFTLPWRDKTGDLKRITQILQARFGPQLTMSFTLEMVRQPFFRNKGAYLIGRLDMANQRRPLVLPLAISDHGELYIDACITDSDDVSIVFGFARSYFMVYAPVPAALVDFLNQLMPNKTPAELYTAIGCQKHGKTELYREFLHHLENSDDLFDIAPGVKGMVMSVFTLPSYGFVFKIIKDKFAPQKQMTHAQVREKYRLVKEHDRVGRMADTQEYRHFIFPRDRFSDALIDELLAVAPSCITVTDSEVRIRHLYMERRMIPLNIYLEQAAPEAISQAVQEYGDALKELAAANIFAGDMLFKNFGVSRHNRVIFYDYDEIAYLTEVNFRRIPPPRYPEDELAAEPWYSVGENDVFPEEFRTFLLVNRTVAKEFDRLHPELFEAAYWQQLQRQVKAGHFHDVRPYNDENRLSHTQMAIKPA
;
A
#
# COMPACT_ATOMS: atom_id res chain seq x y z
N MET A 1 16.43 43.06 -5.71
CA MET A 1 15.06 42.53 -5.58
C MET A 1 14.62 42.74 -4.14
N THR A 2 13.42 43.25 -3.87
CA THR A 2 12.93 43.39 -2.48
C THR A 2 12.71 42.00 -1.87
N GLN A 3 12.75 41.90 -0.54
CA GLN A 3 12.55 40.62 0.16
C GLN A 3 11.18 39.99 -0.17
N ASP A 4 10.15 40.82 -0.38
CA ASP A 4 8.81 40.37 -0.77
C ASP A 4 8.77 39.85 -2.23
N ALA A 5 9.39 40.57 -3.18
CA ALA A 5 9.47 40.11 -4.57
C ALA A 5 10.25 38.78 -4.68
N MET A 6 11.31 38.62 -3.89
CA MET A 6 12.04 37.34 -3.82
C MET A 6 11.17 36.23 -3.21
N ALA A 7 10.39 36.55 -2.17
CA ALA A 7 9.50 35.57 -1.54
C ALA A 7 8.41 35.08 -2.50
N GLN A 8 7.83 35.98 -3.29
CA GLN A 8 6.87 35.67 -4.35
C GLN A 8 7.52 34.82 -5.45
N LEU A 9 8.74 35.15 -5.87
CA LEU A 9 9.47 34.39 -6.87
C LEU A 9 9.71 32.95 -6.39
N VAL A 10 10.19 32.76 -5.16
CA VAL A 10 10.37 31.43 -4.57
C VAL A 10 9.05 30.66 -4.49
N ALA A 11 7.97 31.29 -4.05
CA ALA A 11 6.65 30.65 -3.98
C ALA A 11 6.19 30.17 -5.37
N ASN A 12 6.33 30.99 -6.40
CA ASN A 12 6.03 30.61 -7.78
C ASN A 12 6.91 29.47 -8.29
N THR A 13 8.23 29.50 -8.01
CA THR A 13 9.14 28.41 -8.39
C THR A 13 8.74 27.07 -7.76
N ILE A 14 8.34 27.08 -6.48
CA ILE A 14 7.85 25.87 -5.81
C ILE A 14 6.56 25.37 -6.47
N LEU A 15 5.63 26.27 -6.77
CA LEU A 15 4.34 25.90 -7.37
C LEU A 15 4.53 25.35 -8.79
N GLN A 16 5.36 25.99 -9.61
CA GLN A 16 5.74 25.50 -10.95
C GLN A 16 6.37 24.10 -10.88
N GLY A 17 7.23 23.87 -9.89
CA GLY A 17 7.79 22.55 -9.62
C GLY A 17 6.74 21.51 -9.27
N SER A 18 5.74 21.87 -8.47
CA SER A 18 4.59 21.02 -8.15
C SER A 18 3.74 20.71 -9.38
N ASP A 19 3.48 21.70 -10.24
CA ASP A 19 2.75 21.53 -11.49
C ASP A 19 3.47 20.59 -12.45
N ALA A 20 4.78 20.79 -12.65
CA ALA A 20 5.59 19.92 -13.49
C ALA A 20 5.62 18.48 -12.97
N MET A 21 5.80 18.32 -11.65
CA MET A 21 5.79 17.01 -10.98
C MET A 21 4.47 16.28 -11.20
N TYR A 22 3.34 16.95 -10.94
CA TYR A 22 2.03 16.32 -11.06
C TYR A 22 1.61 16.11 -12.53
N GLY A 23 2.04 16.99 -13.44
CA GLY A 23 1.90 16.79 -14.88
C GLY A 23 2.56 15.49 -15.33
N ARG A 24 3.83 15.26 -14.97
CA ARG A 24 4.54 14.00 -15.26
C ARG A 24 3.88 12.78 -14.62
N PHE A 25 3.37 12.93 -13.40
CA PHE A 25 2.60 11.88 -12.74
C PHE A 25 1.34 11.51 -13.53
N LEU A 26 0.62 12.50 -14.06
CA LEU A 26 -0.55 12.29 -14.91
C LEU A 26 -0.18 11.69 -16.28
N ASP A 27 0.91 12.15 -16.91
CA ASP A 27 1.39 11.63 -18.21
C ASP A 27 1.67 10.11 -18.16
N VAL A 28 2.39 9.67 -17.12
CA VAL A 28 2.64 8.22 -16.93
C VAL A 28 1.34 7.48 -16.63
N THR A 29 0.45 8.09 -15.86
CA THR A 29 -0.83 7.48 -15.49
C THR A 29 -1.77 7.34 -16.70
N SER A 30 -1.78 8.27 -17.65
CA SER A 30 -2.63 8.18 -18.85
C SER A 30 -2.25 7.02 -19.77
N GLY A 31 -0.99 6.58 -19.76
CA GLY A 31 -0.56 5.39 -20.53
C GLY A 31 -0.99 4.05 -19.90
N ALA A 32 -1.69 4.05 -18.75
CA ALA A 32 -2.05 2.81 -18.07
C ALA A 32 -3.05 1.95 -18.87
N GLN A 33 -3.99 2.59 -19.58
CA GLN A 33 -4.94 1.87 -20.43
C GLN A 33 -4.23 1.14 -21.57
N GLU A 34 -3.35 1.82 -22.30
CA GLU A 34 -2.61 1.23 -23.41
C GLU A 34 -1.79 0.00 -22.95
N ARG A 35 -1.06 0.14 -21.84
CA ARG A 35 -0.29 -0.98 -21.28
C ARG A 35 -1.18 -2.15 -20.85
N PHE A 36 -2.35 -1.86 -20.30
CA PHE A 36 -3.34 -2.90 -19.96
C PHE A 36 -3.85 -3.61 -21.21
N GLU A 37 -4.28 -2.87 -22.23
CA GLU A 37 -4.83 -3.44 -23.47
C GLU A 37 -3.79 -4.22 -24.28
N GLN A 38 -2.53 -3.79 -24.27
CA GLN A 38 -1.40 -4.49 -24.88
C GLN A 38 -0.88 -5.67 -24.04
N GLN A 39 -1.40 -5.85 -22.82
CA GLN A 39 -0.93 -6.86 -21.87
C GLN A 39 0.57 -6.73 -21.53
N ASP A 40 1.13 -5.52 -21.60
CA ASP A 40 2.53 -5.24 -21.30
C ASP A 40 2.71 -5.05 -19.78
N TRP A 41 2.66 -6.17 -19.07
CA TRP A 41 2.75 -6.21 -17.61
C TRP A 41 4.11 -5.75 -17.07
N GLN A 42 5.18 -5.92 -17.85
CA GLN A 42 6.51 -5.42 -17.50
C GLN A 42 6.52 -3.89 -17.49
N SER A 43 5.97 -3.27 -18.53
CA SER A 43 5.84 -1.81 -18.58
C SER A 43 4.88 -1.28 -17.52
N VAL A 44 3.85 -2.04 -17.10
CA VAL A 44 3.00 -1.66 -15.95
C VAL A 44 3.83 -1.55 -14.66
N GLN A 45 4.67 -2.54 -14.36
CA GLN A 45 5.54 -2.51 -13.18
C GLN A 45 6.57 -1.38 -13.25
N LEU A 46 7.20 -1.19 -14.42
CA LEU A 46 8.14 -0.09 -14.62
C LEU A 46 7.48 1.27 -14.42
N ALA A 47 6.30 1.48 -14.98
CA ALA A 47 5.54 2.72 -14.83
C ALA A 47 5.18 3.00 -13.36
N LEU A 48 4.85 1.98 -12.57
CA LEU A 48 4.58 2.12 -11.14
C LEU A 48 5.83 2.63 -10.40
N LYS A 49 6.98 2.00 -10.66
CA LYS A 49 8.27 2.40 -10.08
C LYS A 49 8.65 3.82 -10.47
N THR A 50 8.56 4.17 -11.75
CA THR A 50 8.86 5.52 -12.25
C THR A 50 7.98 6.58 -11.58
N ARG A 51 6.69 6.29 -11.40
CA ARG A 51 5.73 7.20 -10.77
C ARG A 51 6.08 7.51 -9.31
N ILE A 52 6.61 6.54 -8.56
CA ILE A 52 7.08 6.73 -7.18
C ILE A 52 8.28 7.68 -7.12
N GLN A 53 9.17 7.62 -8.12
CA GLN A 53 10.42 8.38 -8.14
C GLN A 53 10.26 9.86 -8.54
N PHE A 54 9.22 10.21 -9.32
CA PHE A 54 9.04 11.57 -9.84
C PHE A 54 8.98 12.64 -8.76
N TYR A 55 8.30 12.35 -7.66
CA TYR A 55 8.11 13.33 -6.60
C TYR A 55 9.46 13.77 -6.01
N ASP A 56 10.29 12.79 -5.61
CA ASP A 56 11.59 13.08 -5.00
C ASP A 56 12.57 13.71 -6.01
N HIS A 57 12.46 13.34 -7.29
CA HIS A 57 13.22 13.97 -8.37
C HIS A 57 12.91 15.47 -8.50
N HIS A 58 11.63 15.84 -8.62
CA HIS A 58 11.23 17.24 -8.77
C HIS A 58 11.47 18.06 -7.51
N VAL A 59 11.27 17.49 -6.32
CA VAL A 59 11.67 18.14 -5.06
C VAL A 59 13.18 18.41 -5.05
N GLY A 60 13.99 17.48 -5.54
CA GLY A 60 15.44 17.63 -5.69
C GLY A 60 15.82 18.77 -6.64
N LEU A 61 15.22 18.79 -7.83
CA LEU A 61 15.42 19.82 -8.85
C LEU A 61 15.11 21.22 -8.31
N VAL A 62 13.89 21.40 -7.76
CA VAL A 62 13.44 22.68 -7.20
C VAL A 62 14.32 23.10 -6.04
N SER A 63 14.72 22.17 -5.17
CA SER A 63 15.61 22.49 -4.06
C SER A 63 16.98 22.98 -4.54
N GLN A 64 17.53 22.41 -5.61
CA GLN A 64 18.78 22.86 -6.21
C GLN A 64 18.64 24.25 -6.85
N GLN A 65 17.56 24.47 -7.60
CA GLN A 65 17.24 25.77 -8.19
C GLN A 65 17.13 26.86 -7.11
N LEU A 66 16.40 26.59 -6.02
CA LEU A 66 16.23 27.53 -4.92
C LEU A 66 17.54 27.80 -4.19
N ARG A 67 18.41 26.80 -4.01
CA ARG A 67 19.75 27.00 -3.44
C ARG A 67 20.61 27.92 -4.31
N ALA A 68 20.54 27.76 -5.63
CA ALA A 68 21.25 28.64 -6.57
C ALA A 68 20.69 30.08 -6.54
N MET A 69 19.37 30.24 -6.42
CA MET A 69 18.71 31.56 -6.37
C MET A 69 18.95 32.31 -5.05
N LEU A 70 18.93 31.61 -3.92
CA LEU A 70 18.98 32.23 -2.58
C LEU A 70 20.41 32.39 -2.03
N GLY A 71 21.41 31.73 -2.61
CA GLY A 71 22.76 31.71 -2.06
C GLY A 71 22.81 31.11 -0.63
N LYS A 72 23.85 31.44 0.14
CA LYS A 72 24.03 30.97 1.52
C LYS A 72 23.31 31.82 2.59
N GLU A 73 22.82 33.01 2.24
CA GLU A 73 22.52 34.07 3.23
C GLU A 73 21.03 34.43 3.39
N HIS A 74 20.11 33.84 2.64
CA HIS A 74 18.72 34.36 2.57
C HIS A 74 17.65 33.57 3.33
N ALA A 75 18.00 32.60 4.15
CA ALA A 75 17.02 31.78 4.86
C ALA A 75 16.67 32.29 6.28
N THR A 76 16.38 33.58 6.42
CA THR A 76 15.88 34.12 7.70
C THR A 76 14.45 33.62 7.97
N ARG A 77 14.06 33.57 9.25
CA ARG A 77 12.69 33.15 9.64
C ARG A 77 11.61 34.01 8.97
N SER A 78 11.82 35.33 8.90
CA SER A 78 10.87 36.27 8.31
C SER A 78 10.69 36.04 6.82
N PHE A 79 11.77 35.76 6.08
CA PHE A 79 11.70 35.42 4.67
C PHE A 79 10.86 34.16 4.42
N LEU A 80 11.04 33.11 5.22
CA LEU A 80 10.31 31.86 5.05
C LEU A 80 8.81 32.00 5.33
N MET A 81 8.45 32.79 6.33
CA MET A 81 7.04 33.10 6.58
C MET A 81 6.44 33.93 5.44
N ALA A 82 7.21 34.86 4.85
CA ALA A 82 6.78 35.61 3.68
C ALA A 82 6.58 34.70 2.45
N VAL A 83 7.49 33.74 2.20
CA VAL A 83 7.35 32.74 1.14
C VAL A 83 6.10 31.90 1.34
N LYS A 84 5.87 31.37 2.56
CA LYS A 84 4.67 30.58 2.86
C LYS A 84 3.39 31.40 2.68
N ALA A 85 3.37 32.66 3.14
CA ALA A 85 2.22 33.55 2.96
C ALA A 85 1.95 33.87 1.48
N ALA A 86 2.99 34.09 0.68
CA ALA A 86 2.87 34.26 -0.76
C ALA A 86 2.34 32.98 -1.42
N TYR A 87 2.85 31.82 -1.01
CA TYR A 87 2.39 30.52 -1.50
C TYR A 87 0.90 30.27 -1.20
N ILE A 88 0.44 30.57 0.02
CA ILE A 88 -0.98 30.44 0.41
C ILE A 88 -1.88 31.21 -0.57
N ARG A 89 -1.54 32.45 -0.91
CA ARG A 89 -2.32 33.27 -1.86
C ARG A 89 -2.38 32.67 -3.26
N LEU A 90 -1.34 31.95 -3.69
CA LEU A 90 -1.35 31.25 -4.97
C LEU A 90 -2.30 30.05 -4.98
N LEU A 91 -2.69 29.52 -3.81
CA LEU A 91 -3.49 28.30 -3.70
C LEU A 91 -5.01 28.55 -3.69
N ASP A 92 -5.47 29.79 -3.54
CA ASP A 92 -6.88 30.12 -3.32
C ASP A 92 -7.81 29.61 -4.42
N ASP A 93 -7.37 29.57 -5.69
CA ASP A 93 -8.12 28.98 -6.81
C ASP A 93 -7.40 27.80 -7.47
N TYR A 94 -6.32 27.32 -6.85
CA TYR A 94 -5.51 26.25 -7.42
C TYR A 94 -6.15 24.87 -7.16
N PRO A 95 -6.51 24.08 -8.20
CA PRO A 95 -7.29 22.85 -8.03
C PRO A 95 -6.58 21.71 -7.29
N ARG A 96 -5.25 21.77 -7.14
CA ARG A 96 -4.45 20.71 -6.49
C ARG A 96 -3.68 21.24 -5.28
N TYR A 97 -4.32 22.12 -4.51
CA TYR A 97 -3.69 22.79 -3.38
C TYR A 97 -3.13 21.79 -2.35
N ASP A 98 -3.81 20.66 -2.17
CA ASP A 98 -3.46 19.55 -1.30
C ASP A 98 -2.07 18.99 -1.62
N ILE A 99 -1.85 18.62 -2.88
CA ILE A 99 -0.55 18.12 -3.35
C ILE A 99 0.50 19.23 -3.31
N ALA A 100 0.11 20.46 -3.66
CA ALA A 100 1.01 21.62 -3.66
C ALA A 100 1.53 21.97 -2.26
N GLU A 101 0.70 21.86 -1.22
CA GLU A 101 1.10 22.04 0.18
C GLU A 101 2.13 20.97 0.61
N SER A 102 1.92 19.71 0.25
CA SER A 102 2.87 18.63 0.54
C SER A 102 4.19 18.82 -0.21
N PHE A 103 4.13 19.27 -1.47
CA PHE A 103 5.31 19.56 -2.28
C PHE A 103 6.13 20.68 -1.65
N PHE A 104 5.47 21.77 -1.22
CA PHE A 104 6.09 22.83 -0.45
C PHE A 104 6.78 22.29 0.81
N ASN A 105 6.09 21.46 1.60
CA ASN A 105 6.66 20.88 2.81
C ASN A 105 7.93 20.08 2.52
N SER A 106 7.94 19.34 1.41
CA SER A 106 9.07 18.50 1.00
C SER A 106 10.27 19.34 0.55
N VAL A 107 10.04 20.37 -0.27
CA VAL A 107 11.08 21.32 -0.69
C VAL A 107 11.64 22.06 0.51
N TYR A 108 10.76 22.56 1.39
CA TYR A 108 11.16 23.23 2.63
C TYR A 108 12.07 22.32 3.46
N CYS A 109 11.64 21.09 3.72
CA CYS A 109 12.42 20.15 4.51
C CYS A 109 13.80 19.86 3.90
N ARG A 110 13.89 19.77 2.56
CA ARG A 110 15.16 19.46 1.86
C ARG A 110 16.13 20.64 1.83
N ILE A 111 15.63 21.87 1.73
CA ILE A 111 16.47 23.07 1.81
C ILE A 111 17.09 23.21 3.20
N PHE A 112 16.34 22.85 4.25
CA PHE A 112 16.75 22.99 5.65
C PHE A 112 17.33 21.72 6.27
N GLU A 113 17.68 20.71 5.46
CA GLU A 113 18.22 19.42 5.93
C GLU A 113 17.38 18.75 7.03
N HIS A 114 16.07 18.97 7.01
CA HIS A 114 15.14 18.55 8.04
C HIS A 114 15.46 19.05 9.47
N ARG A 115 16.32 20.06 9.62
CA ARG A 115 16.67 20.70 10.90
C ARG A 115 15.70 21.86 11.16
N ASN A 116 15.30 22.04 12.43
CA ASN A 116 14.41 23.13 12.86
C ASN A 116 13.07 23.20 12.10
N ILE A 117 12.51 22.04 11.72
CA ILE A 117 11.14 21.92 11.25
C ILE A 117 10.22 22.25 12.42
N ARG A 118 9.75 23.48 12.48
CA ARG A 118 8.68 23.86 13.40
C ARG A 118 7.34 23.83 12.66
N ARG A 119 6.31 23.35 13.35
CA ARG A 119 4.96 23.14 12.78
C ARG A 119 4.39 24.42 12.16
N ASP A 120 4.69 25.59 12.71
CA ASP A 120 4.28 26.91 12.20
C ASP A 120 4.78 27.20 10.77
N LYS A 121 5.91 26.59 10.37
CA LYS A 121 6.57 26.85 9.08
C LYS A 121 6.14 25.91 7.96
N LEU A 122 5.48 24.80 8.29
CA LEU A 122 4.97 23.83 7.32
C LEU A 122 3.46 23.92 7.20
N PHE A 123 2.90 23.35 6.14
CA PHE A 123 1.48 23.04 6.00
C PHE A 123 1.16 21.77 6.79
N VAL A 124 1.31 21.84 8.12
CA VAL A 124 0.89 20.74 9.01
C VAL A 124 -0.61 20.61 8.96
N GLN A 125 -1.35 21.70 9.12
CA GLN A 125 -2.76 21.78 8.73
C GLN A 125 -2.88 22.38 7.33
N SER A 126 -3.92 22.00 6.59
CA SER A 126 -4.20 22.61 5.29
C SER A 126 -4.66 24.05 5.46
N ALA A 127 -4.10 24.96 4.67
CA ALA A 127 -4.50 26.36 4.67
C ALA A 127 -5.87 26.57 4.01
N GLN A 128 -6.36 25.59 3.25
CA GLN A 128 -7.57 25.66 2.45
C GLN A 128 -8.76 24.88 3.08
N GLY A 129 -8.61 24.39 4.31
CA GLY A 129 -9.72 23.85 5.11
C GLY A 129 -10.46 22.64 4.54
N GLY A 130 -9.83 21.86 3.65
CA GLY A 130 -10.46 20.67 3.04
C GLY A 130 -11.47 20.98 1.93
N ARG A 131 -11.41 22.19 1.33
CA ARG A 131 -12.26 22.58 0.20
C ARG A 131 -12.20 21.56 -0.94
N ILE A 132 -13.36 21.15 -1.47
CA ILE A 132 -13.42 20.38 -2.72
C ILE A 132 -13.26 21.35 -3.91
N PRO A 133 -12.16 21.28 -4.68
CA PRO A 133 -11.93 22.22 -5.78
C PRO A 133 -12.91 22.00 -6.93
N LYS A 134 -13.35 23.09 -7.57
CA LYS A 134 -14.12 23.01 -8.81
C LYS A 134 -13.18 22.69 -9.97
N TYR A 135 -13.60 21.78 -10.85
CA TYR A 135 -12.86 21.44 -12.06
C TYR A 135 -13.79 21.46 -13.28
N PRO A 136 -13.35 21.93 -14.47
CA PRO A 136 -14.23 22.08 -15.63
C PRO A 136 -14.87 20.76 -16.09
N THR A 137 -14.15 19.64 -15.94
CA THR A 137 -14.65 18.31 -16.28
C THR A 137 -15.19 17.62 -15.02
N PRO A 138 -16.47 17.20 -14.99
CA PRO A 138 -17.02 16.46 -13.86
C PRO A 138 -16.28 15.13 -13.63
N LEU A 139 -16.00 14.79 -12.37
CA LEU A 139 -15.38 13.51 -11.98
C LEU A 139 -16.24 12.30 -12.39
N LEU A 140 -17.54 12.42 -12.18
CA LEU A 140 -18.52 11.34 -12.33
C LEU A 140 -19.27 11.45 -13.66
N ARG A 141 -19.69 10.29 -14.18
CA ARG A 141 -20.70 10.14 -15.24
C ARG A 141 -21.94 9.52 -14.61
N ARG A 142 -23.09 10.15 -14.83
CA ARG A 142 -24.37 9.77 -14.23
C ARG A 142 -25.26 9.08 -15.27
N PHE A 143 -25.82 7.93 -14.91
CA PHE A 143 -26.76 7.16 -15.71
C PHE A 143 -28.06 6.97 -14.93
N GLN A 144 -29.15 7.52 -15.45
CA GLN A 144 -30.49 7.34 -14.90
C GLN A 144 -31.07 5.99 -15.33
N SER A 145 -31.89 5.35 -14.50
CA SER A 145 -32.46 3.99 -14.69
C SER A 145 -33.47 3.82 -15.85
N GLN A 146 -33.36 4.61 -16.91
CA GLN A 146 -34.20 4.51 -18.09
C GLN A 146 -34.03 3.12 -18.73
N ALA A 147 -35.13 2.37 -18.87
CA ALA A 147 -35.20 0.99 -19.37
C ALA A 147 -34.55 -0.10 -18.49
N GLY A 148 -34.42 0.14 -17.18
CA GLY A 148 -34.00 -0.87 -16.21
C GLY A 148 -32.49 -1.05 -16.07
N ILE A 149 -32.07 -1.95 -15.19
CA ILE A 149 -30.66 -2.13 -14.81
C ILE A 149 -29.79 -2.64 -15.96
N TYR A 150 -30.28 -3.59 -16.75
CA TYR A 150 -29.52 -4.14 -17.87
C TYR A 150 -29.13 -3.06 -18.89
N ALA A 151 -30.13 -2.30 -19.41
CA ALA A 151 -29.90 -1.24 -20.38
C ALA A 151 -29.05 -0.08 -19.80
N THR A 152 -29.13 0.15 -18.49
CA THR A 152 -28.30 1.15 -17.81
C THR A 152 -26.84 0.71 -17.71
N LEU A 153 -26.58 -0.56 -17.36
CA LEU A 153 -25.24 -1.13 -17.33
C LEU A 153 -24.64 -1.23 -18.74
N GLU A 154 -25.45 -1.56 -19.75
CA GLU A 154 -25.00 -1.60 -21.14
C GLU A 154 -24.50 -0.23 -21.61
N ARG A 155 -25.31 0.82 -21.43
CA ARG A 155 -24.89 2.21 -21.74
C ARG A 155 -23.67 2.64 -20.93
N MET A 156 -23.53 2.15 -19.69
CA MET A 156 -22.36 2.43 -18.87
C MET A 156 -21.11 1.79 -19.46
N LEU A 157 -21.16 0.50 -19.83
CA LEU A 157 -20.04 -0.19 -20.46
C LEU A 157 -19.69 0.41 -21.84
N ASP A 158 -20.68 0.79 -22.65
CA ASP A 158 -20.45 1.45 -23.94
C ASP A 158 -19.78 2.82 -23.82
N SER A 159 -19.82 3.41 -22.63
CA SER A 159 -19.18 4.70 -22.36
C SER A 159 -17.73 4.58 -21.88
N THR A 160 -17.25 3.35 -21.66
CA THR A 160 -15.88 3.08 -21.22
C THR A 160 -14.89 3.30 -22.37
N PRO A 161 -13.63 3.67 -22.08
CA PRO A 161 -12.68 4.03 -23.11
C PRO A 161 -12.02 2.83 -23.81
N PHE A 162 -12.37 1.59 -23.44
CA PHE A 162 -11.65 0.40 -23.85
C PHE A 162 -11.81 0.09 -25.35
N THR A 163 -10.71 -0.34 -25.98
CA THR A 163 -10.67 -0.64 -27.43
C THR A 163 -10.73 -2.13 -27.75
N LEU A 164 -10.46 -2.99 -26.77
CA LEU A 164 -10.48 -4.44 -26.94
C LEU A 164 -11.91 -4.99 -27.10
N PRO A 165 -12.08 -6.09 -27.86
CA PRO A 165 -13.37 -6.76 -27.96
C PRO A 165 -13.73 -7.43 -26.62
N TRP A 166 -15.03 -7.56 -26.38
CA TRP A 166 -15.55 -8.29 -25.22
C TRP A 166 -15.72 -9.76 -25.55
N ARG A 167 -15.29 -10.65 -24.64
CA ARG A 167 -15.48 -12.11 -24.76
C ARG A 167 -16.97 -12.49 -24.79
N ASP A 168 -17.74 -11.98 -23.84
CA ASP A 168 -19.18 -12.22 -23.70
C ASP A 168 -19.84 -11.06 -22.95
N LYS A 169 -19.93 -9.88 -23.59
CA LYS A 169 -20.51 -8.67 -22.98
C LYS A 169 -21.95 -8.92 -22.51
N THR A 170 -22.76 -9.55 -23.35
CA THR A 170 -24.18 -9.80 -23.07
C THR A 170 -24.36 -10.72 -21.87
N GLY A 171 -23.59 -11.81 -21.77
CA GLY A 171 -23.66 -12.72 -20.64
C GLY A 171 -23.12 -12.11 -19.35
N ASP A 172 -22.02 -11.35 -19.40
CA ASP A 172 -21.49 -10.63 -18.22
C ASP A 172 -22.54 -9.64 -17.67
N LEU A 173 -23.18 -8.85 -18.54
CA LEU A 173 -24.25 -7.93 -18.17
C LEU A 173 -25.46 -8.63 -17.56
N LYS A 174 -25.86 -9.80 -18.10
CA LYS A 174 -26.96 -10.61 -17.55
C LYS A 174 -26.62 -11.11 -16.14
N ARG A 175 -25.40 -11.62 -15.94
CA ARG A 175 -24.92 -12.11 -14.63
C ARG A 175 -24.88 -10.98 -13.60
N ILE A 176 -24.34 -9.82 -13.96
CA ILE A 176 -24.31 -8.64 -13.07
C ILE A 176 -25.73 -8.20 -12.72
N THR A 177 -26.62 -8.14 -13.72
CA THR A 177 -28.03 -7.80 -13.50
C THR A 177 -28.69 -8.74 -12.49
N GLN A 178 -28.49 -10.06 -12.63
CA GLN A 178 -29.01 -11.07 -11.71
C GLN A 178 -28.45 -10.90 -10.30
N ILE A 179 -27.13 -10.67 -10.16
CA ILE A 179 -26.48 -10.45 -8.86
C ILE A 179 -27.06 -9.21 -8.18
N LEU A 180 -27.14 -8.09 -8.90
CA LEU A 180 -27.67 -6.84 -8.36
C LEU A 180 -29.15 -6.99 -7.97
N GLN A 181 -29.96 -7.61 -8.81
CA GLN A 181 -31.37 -7.89 -8.53
C GLN A 181 -31.55 -8.82 -7.33
N ALA A 182 -30.73 -9.87 -7.20
CA ALA A 182 -30.78 -10.79 -6.05
C ALA A 182 -30.39 -10.07 -4.74
N ARG A 183 -29.40 -9.18 -4.78
CA ARG A 183 -28.92 -8.44 -3.60
C ARG A 183 -29.85 -7.32 -3.15
N PHE A 184 -30.44 -6.58 -4.09
CA PHE A 184 -31.20 -5.34 -3.77
C PHE A 184 -32.70 -5.43 -4.05
N GLY A 185 -33.15 -6.44 -4.80
CA GLY A 185 -34.56 -6.73 -5.02
C GLY A 185 -35.36 -5.55 -5.60
N PRO A 186 -36.58 -5.27 -5.09
CA PRO A 186 -37.45 -4.21 -5.60
C PRO A 186 -36.85 -2.79 -5.54
N GLN A 187 -35.82 -2.56 -4.72
CA GLN A 187 -35.18 -1.24 -4.63
C GLN A 187 -34.51 -0.82 -5.94
N LEU A 188 -34.05 -1.80 -6.72
CA LEU A 188 -33.48 -1.60 -8.05
C LEU A 188 -34.52 -1.50 -9.17
N THR A 189 -35.77 -1.90 -8.93
CA THR A 189 -36.82 -1.92 -9.98
C THR A 189 -37.65 -0.65 -10.03
N MET A 190 -37.54 0.23 -9.02
CA MET A 190 -38.22 1.53 -8.98
C MET A 190 -37.46 2.57 -9.83
N SER A 191 -36.60 3.35 -9.19
CA SER A 191 -35.76 4.38 -9.79
C SER A 191 -34.42 4.37 -9.08
N PHE A 192 -33.34 4.29 -9.83
CA PHE A 192 -31.98 4.36 -9.31
C PHE A 192 -31.11 5.23 -10.22
N THR A 193 -30.03 5.73 -9.65
CA THR A 193 -28.98 6.43 -10.40
C THR A 193 -27.68 5.67 -10.24
N LEU A 194 -27.02 5.40 -11.36
CA LEU A 194 -25.67 4.87 -11.39
C LEU A 194 -24.68 6.03 -11.62
N GLU A 195 -23.72 6.21 -10.71
CA GLU A 195 -22.67 7.22 -10.84
C GLU A 195 -21.32 6.52 -10.91
N MET A 196 -20.65 6.61 -12.06
CA MET A 196 -19.33 6.00 -12.27
C MET A 196 -18.24 7.06 -12.35
N VAL A 197 -17.09 6.81 -11.74
CA VAL A 197 -15.88 7.58 -12.02
C VAL A 197 -15.56 7.43 -13.50
N ARG A 198 -15.31 8.55 -14.19
CA ARG A 198 -15.05 8.55 -15.64
C ARG A 198 -13.83 7.75 -16.05
N GLN A 199 -12.81 7.76 -15.19
CA GLN A 199 -11.52 7.15 -15.46
C GLN A 199 -11.45 5.78 -14.78
N PRO A 200 -11.09 4.72 -15.52
CA PRO A 200 -10.83 3.42 -14.92
C PRO A 200 -9.58 3.48 -14.01
N PHE A 201 -9.57 2.62 -13.01
CA PHE A 201 -8.42 2.43 -12.12
C PHE A 201 -7.65 1.22 -12.60
N PHE A 202 -6.34 1.33 -12.79
CA PHE A 202 -5.50 0.22 -13.23
C PHE A 202 -4.57 -0.25 -12.10
N ARG A 203 -4.44 -1.56 -11.94
CA ARG A 203 -3.45 -2.17 -11.06
C ARG A 203 -3.09 -3.55 -11.57
N ASN A 204 -1.80 -3.78 -11.78
CA ASN A 204 -1.28 -5.03 -12.34
C ASN A 204 -2.04 -5.39 -13.63
N LYS A 205 -2.67 -6.56 -13.65
CA LYS A 205 -3.49 -7.08 -14.77
C LYS A 205 -4.97 -6.72 -14.71
N GLY A 206 -5.39 -5.91 -13.75
CA GLY A 206 -6.78 -5.54 -13.55
C GLY A 206 -7.05 -4.10 -13.92
N ALA A 207 -8.17 -3.87 -14.61
CA ALA A 207 -8.81 -2.57 -14.70
C ALA A 207 -10.08 -2.57 -13.84
N TYR A 208 -10.41 -1.47 -13.18
CA TYR A 208 -11.52 -1.42 -12.24
C TYR A 208 -12.39 -0.22 -12.57
N LEU A 209 -13.67 -0.49 -12.87
CA LEU A 209 -14.69 0.53 -12.97
C LEU A 209 -15.31 0.73 -11.60
N ILE A 210 -15.28 1.96 -11.10
CA ILE A 210 -15.63 2.29 -9.71
C ILE A 210 -16.71 3.34 -9.71
N GLY A 211 -17.75 3.11 -8.93
CA GLY A 211 -18.86 4.03 -8.80
C GLY A 211 -19.75 3.70 -7.62
N ARG A 212 -20.96 4.25 -7.65
CA ARG A 212 -22.03 3.92 -6.72
C ARG A 212 -23.37 3.78 -7.41
N LEU A 213 -24.21 3.00 -6.77
CA LEU A 213 -25.61 2.86 -7.05
C LEU A 213 -26.40 3.62 -5.98
N ASP A 214 -27.11 4.66 -6.41
CA ASP A 214 -28.01 5.46 -5.57
C ASP A 214 -29.45 4.99 -5.80
N MET A 215 -30.04 4.38 -4.77
CA MET A 215 -31.44 3.95 -4.72
C MET A 215 -32.19 4.80 -3.70
N ALA A 216 -33.53 4.73 -3.69
CA ALA A 216 -34.38 5.60 -2.87
C ALA A 216 -33.97 5.70 -1.39
N ASN A 217 -33.59 4.58 -0.76
CA ASN A 217 -33.29 4.52 0.68
C ASN A 217 -31.85 4.06 0.99
N GLN A 218 -31.01 3.90 -0.04
CA GLN A 218 -29.69 3.30 0.15
C GLN A 218 -28.72 3.72 -0.96
N ARG A 219 -27.46 3.95 -0.57
CA ARG A 219 -26.33 4.08 -1.49
C ARG A 219 -25.40 2.89 -1.30
N ARG A 220 -25.00 2.26 -2.39
CA ARG A 220 -24.06 1.14 -2.37
C ARG A 220 -22.91 1.40 -3.34
N PRO A 221 -21.67 1.02 -3.01
CA PRO A 221 -20.62 1.03 -4.01
C PRO A 221 -20.96 0.04 -5.15
N LEU A 222 -20.42 0.31 -6.33
CA LEU A 222 -20.38 -0.64 -7.43
C LEU A 222 -18.96 -0.65 -7.99
N VAL A 223 -18.27 -1.76 -7.82
CA VAL A 223 -16.95 -1.99 -8.40
C VAL A 223 -17.00 -3.19 -9.31
N LEU A 224 -16.61 -2.99 -10.58
CA LEU A 224 -16.55 -4.02 -11.60
C LEU A 224 -15.08 -4.17 -12.03
N PRO A 225 -14.38 -5.20 -11.53
CA PRO A 225 -13.05 -5.57 -12.03
C PRO A 225 -13.15 -6.21 -13.41
N LEU A 226 -12.30 -5.74 -14.33
CA LEU A 226 -12.12 -6.23 -15.68
C LEU A 226 -10.76 -6.91 -15.78
N ALA A 227 -10.72 -7.98 -16.56
CA ALA A 227 -9.51 -8.70 -16.90
C ALA A 227 -9.53 -9.04 -18.40
N ILE A 228 -8.37 -9.47 -18.90
CA ILE A 228 -8.17 -9.86 -20.29
C ILE A 228 -8.00 -11.38 -20.32
N SER A 229 -8.74 -12.05 -21.22
CA SER A 229 -8.62 -13.49 -21.45
C SER A 229 -7.29 -13.83 -22.13
N ASP A 230 -6.90 -15.10 -22.13
CA ASP A 230 -5.73 -15.57 -22.88
C ASP A 230 -5.85 -15.32 -24.40
N HIS A 231 -7.06 -15.03 -24.90
CA HIS A 231 -7.33 -14.66 -26.28
C HIS A 231 -7.33 -13.14 -26.54
N GLY A 232 -7.00 -12.33 -25.53
CA GLY A 232 -6.95 -10.86 -25.67
C GLY A 232 -8.31 -10.17 -25.61
N GLU A 233 -9.31 -10.81 -24.99
CA GLU A 233 -10.68 -10.28 -24.92
C GLU A 233 -11.02 -9.80 -23.52
N LEU A 234 -11.77 -8.70 -23.41
CA LEU A 234 -12.23 -8.17 -22.14
C LEU A 234 -13.39 -9.00 -21.56
N TYR A 235 -13.35 -9.18 -20.25
CA TYR A 235 -14.48 -9.71 -19.50
C TYR A 235 -14.54 -9.08 -18.10
N ILE A 236 -15.73 -9.08 -17.50
CA ILE A 236 -15.92 -8.65 -16.12
C ILE A 236 -15.74 -9.85 -15.21
N ASP A 237 -14.79 -9.78 -14.28
CA ASP A 237 -14.47 -10.92 -13.41
C ASP A 237 -15.41 -10.99 -12.19
N ALA A 238 -15.82 -9.84 -11.65
CA ALA A 238 -16.60 -9.78 -10.42
C ALA A 238 -17.58 -8.59 -10.36
N CYS A 239 -18.55 -8.66 -9.44
CA CYS A 239 -19.47 -7.58 -9.11
C CYS A 239 -19.46 -7.31 -7.59
N ILE A 240 -18.76 -6.26 -7.17
CA ILE A 240 -18.53 -5.95 -5.77
C ILE A 240 -19.42 -4.77 -5.36
N THR A 241 -20.22 -4.98 -4.32
CA THR A 241 -21.19 -3.97 -3.85
C THR A 241 -21.19 -3.73 -2.35
N ASP A 242 -20.33 -4.43 -1.62
CA ASP A 242 -20.14 -4.25 -0.18
C ASP A 242 -18.94 -3.33 0.11
N SER A 243 -19.07 -2.45 1.10
CA SER A 243 -18.03 -1.48 1.43
C SER A 243 -16.76 -2.11 2.02
N ASP A 244 -16.88 -3.23 2.74
CA ASP A 244 -15.72 -3.95 3.30
C ASP A 244 -14.95 -4.66 2.19
N ASP A 245 -15.64 -5.28 1.22
CA ASP A 245 -14.98 -5.86 0.04
C ASP A 245 -14.26 -4.79 -0.80
N VAL A 246 -14.88 -3.63 -1.00
CA VAL A 246 -14.21 -2.49 -1.67
C VAL A 246 -13.01 -2.02 -0.84
N SER A 247 -13.09 -2.02 0.49
CA SER A 247 -11.97 -1.68 1.35
C SER A 247 -10.76 -2.62 1.17
N ILE A 248 -10.99 -3.91 0.90
CA ILE A 248 -9.96 -4.90 0.57
C ILE A 248 -9.32 -4.63 -0.80
N VAL A 249 -10.15 -4.23 -1.79
CA VAL A 249 -9.66 -3.79 -3.11
C VAL A 249 -8.71 -2.59 -2.96
N PHE A 250 -8.99 -1.68 -2.02
CA PHE A 250 -8.15 -0.54 -1.66
C PHE A 250 -7.25 -0.80 -0.43
N GLY A 251 -6.87 -2.07 -0.20
CA GLY A 251 -6.06 -2.46 0.96
C GLY A 251 -4.64 -1.88 0.96
N PHE A 252 -4.12 -1.56 2.14
CA PHE A 252 -2.79 -0.95 2.32
C PHE A 252 -1.62 -1.85 1.89
N ALA A 253 -1.83 -3.17 1.84
CA ALA A 253 -0.81 -4.13 1.43
C ALA A 253 -0.69 -4.29 -0.10
N ARG A 254 -1.44 -3.51 -0.89
CA ARG A 254 -1.49 -3.63 -2.35
C ARG A 254 -0.78 -2.48 -3.03
N SER A 255 -0.30 -2.69 -4.24
CA SER A 255 0.20 -1.63 -5.12
C SER A 255 -0.83 -0.53 -5.33
N TYR A 256 -0.35 0.69 -5.55
CA TYR A 256 -1.20 1.85 -5.77
C TYR A 256 -1.91 1.75 -7.12
N PHE A 257 -3.15 2.22 -7.18
CA PHE A 257 -3.86 2.37 -8.43
C PHE A 257 -3.23 3.45 -9.31
N MET A 258 -3.18 3.18 -10.61
CA MET A 258 -3.00 4.19 -11.64
C MET A 258 -4.39 4.66 -12.09
N VAL A 259 -4.79 5.85 -11.65
CA VAL A 259 -6.04 6.49 -12.03
C VAL A 259 -5.75 7.94 -12.40
N TYR A 260 -6.20 8.36 -13.60
CA TYR A 260 -5.98 9.71 -14.08
C TYR A 260 -6.88 10.69 -13.31
N ALA A 261 -6.31 11.43 -12.36
CA ALA A 261 -7.05 12.29 -11.44
C ALA A 261 -6.47 13.71 -11.42
N PRO A 262 -6.93 14.63 -12.29
CA PRO A 262 -6.45 16.02 -12.30
C PRO A 262 -6.70 16.81 -11.01
N VAL A 263 -7.70 16.37 -10.23
CA VAL A 263 -8.08 16.92 -8.92
C VAL A 263 -8.24 15.75 -7.95
N PRO A 264 -7.15 15.32 -7.28
CA PRO A 264 -7.16 14.12 -6.44
C PRO A 264 -8.07 14.28 -5.20
N ALA A 265 -8.15 15.47 -4.60
CA ALA A 265 -9.06 15.75 -3.47
C ALA A 265 -10.53 15.39 -3.75
N ALA A 266 -11.04 15.75 -4.94
CA ALA A 266 -12.42 15.42 -5.32
C ALA A 266 -12.63 13.90 -5.49
N LEU A 267 -11.60 13.19 -5.97
CA LEU A 267 -11.66 11.74 -6.07
C LEU A 267 -11.62 11.07 -4.70
N VAL A 268 -10.76 11.55 -3.79
CA VAL A 268 -10.66 11.04 -2.43
C VAL A 268 -11.96 11.26 -1.66
N ASP A 269 -12.59 12.43 -1.79
CA ASP A 269 -13.90 12.70 -1.20
C ASP A 269 -14.95 11.69 -1.68
N PHE A 270 -15.02 11.44 -2.99
CA PHE A 270 -15.94 10.45 -3.54
C PHE A 270 -15.64 9.03 -3.03
N LEU A 271 -14.37 8.62 -2.99
CA LEU A 271 -13.97 7.30 -2.51
C LEU A 271 -14.26 7.12 -1.01
N ASN A 272 -14.15 8.18 -0.20
CA ASN A 272 -14.50 8.13 1.22
C ASN A 272 -15.99 7.86 1.43
N GLN A 273 -16.86 8.35 0.54
CA GLN A 273 -18.29 8.02 0.56
C GLN A 273 -18.56 6.53 0.29
N LEU A 274 -17.67 5.83 -0.44
CA LEU A 274 -17.77 4.39 -0.70
C LEU A 274 -17.17 3.55 0.44
N MET A 275 -16.14 4.08 1.10
CA MET A 275 -15.32 3.43 2.12
C MET A 275 -15.16 4.36 3.34
N PRO A 276 -16.21 4.57 4.15
CA PRO A 276 -16.21 5.58 5.21
C PRO A 276 -15.17 5.33 6.31
N ASN A 277 -14.76 4.07 6.49
CA ASN A 277 -13.78 3.67 7.49
C ASN A 277 -12.32 3.88 7.05
N LYS A 278 -12.07 4.26 5.78
CA LYS A 278 -10.71 4.56 5.30
C LYS A 278 -10.40 6.03 5.50
N THR A 279 -9.24 6.32 6.05
CA THR A 279 -8.81 7.69 6.28
C THR A 279 -8.36 8.36 4.97
N PRO A 280 -8.36 9.70 4.88
CA PRO A 280 -7.81 10.40 3.71
C PRO A 280 -6.39 9.95 3.36
N ALA A 281 -5.55 9.69 4.37
CA ALA A 281 -4.19 9.21 4.18
C ALA A 281 -4.13 7.89 3.40
N GLU A 282 -5.01 6.94 3.75
CA GLU A 282 -5.12 5.65 3.06
C GLU A 282 -5.62 5.83 1.63
N LEU A 283 -6.62 6.69 1.41
CA LEU A 283 -7.22 6.92 0.09
C LEU A 283 -6.28 7.62 -0.88
N TYR A 284 -5.60 8.69 -0.45
CA TYR A 284 -4.56 9.35 -1.26
C TYR A 284 -3.43 8.38 -1.61
N THR A 285 -3.01 7.56 -0.65
CA THR A 285 -1.99 6.54 -0.87
C THR A 285 -2.48 5.53 -1.91
N ALA A 286 -3.73 5.05 -1.81
CA ALA A 286 -4.29 4.07 -2.74
C ALA A 286 -4.40 4.57 -4.18
N ILE A 287 -4.64 5.87 -4.41
CA ILE A 287 -4.62 6.46 -5.77
C ILE A 287 -3.20 6.85 -6.24
N GLY A 288 -2.16 6.52 -5.47
CA GLY A 288 -0.74 6.74 -5.81
C GLY A 288 -0.15 8.07 -5.37
N CYS A 289 -0.91 8.91 -4.68
CA CYS A 289 -0.42 10.17 -4.11
C CYS A 289 0.29 9.94 -2.75
N GLN A 290 1.22 8.99 -2.70
CA GLN A 290 1.83 8.48 -1.45
C GLN A 290 2.48 9.57 -0.58
N LYS A 291 3.14 10.57 -1.18
CA LYS A 291 3.81 11.65 -0.43
C LYS A 291 2.81 12.62 0.21
N HIS A 292 1.65 12.83 -0.42
CA HIS A 292 0.55 13.55 0.20
C HIS A 292 -0.17 12.68 1.24
N GLY A 293 -0.38 11.39 0.96
CA GLY A 293 -0.87 10.42 1.95
C GLY A 293 -0.03 10.37 3.22
N LYS A 294 1.30 10.54 3.13
CA LYS A 294 2.18 10.73 4.29
C LYS A 294 1.89 12.01 5.08
N THR A 295 1.58 13.12 4.39
CA THR A 295 1.22 14.39 5.04
C THR A 295 -0.10 14.24 5.81
N GLU A 296 -1.09 13.61 5.19
CA GLU A 296 -2.37 13.27 5.84
C GLU A 296 -2.19 12.30 7.01
N LEU A 297 -1.33 11.28 6.88
CA LEU A 297 -1.07 10.35 7.99
C LEU A 297 -0.44 11.07 9.19
N TYR A 298 0.43 12.04 8.93
CA TYR A 298 1.00 12.87 10.00
C TYR A 298 -0.07 13.77 10.66
N ARG A 299 -1.01 14.31 9.87
CA ARG A 299 -2.17 15.07 10.39
C ARG A 299 -3.04 14.19 11.30
N GLU A 300 -3.37 13.00 10.82
CA GLU A 300 -4.13 11.99 11.56
C GLU A 300 -3.43 11.61 12.87
N PHE A 301 -2.13 11.36 12.82
CA PHE A 301 -1.31 11.06 14.00
C PHE A 301 -1.36 12.18 15.04
N LEU A 302 -1.15 13.44 14.63
CA LEU A 302 -1.19 14.58 15.54
C LEU A 302 -2.58 14.74 16.18
N HIS A 303 -3.64 14.61 15.37
CA HIS A 303 -5.01 14.68 15.86
C HIS A 303 -5.28 13.57 16.89
N HIS A 304 -4.84 12.35 16.63
CA HIS A 304 -4.98 11.25 17.58
C HIS A 304 -4.21 11.53 18.88
N LEU A 305 -2.97 12.00 18.79
CA LEU A 305 -2.15 12.33 19.96
C LEU A 305 -2.79 13.42 20.83
N GLU A 306 -3.42 14.43 20.22
CA GLU A 306 -4.13 15.50 20.94
C GLU A 306 -5.44 15.04 21.62
N ASN A 307 -6.01 13.90 21.19
CA ASN A 307 -7.30 13.39 21.67
C ASN A 307 -7.19 12.02 22.34
N SER A 308 -6.00 11.66 22.83
CA SER A 308 -5.72 10.40 23.53
C SER A 308 -4.74 10.64 24.67
N ASP A 309 -4.83 9.79 25.70
CA ASP A 309 -3.99 9.86 26.90
C ASP A 309 -3.10 8.62 27.09
N ASP A 310 -3.17 7.64 26.18
CA ASP A 310 -2.33 6.44 26.25
C ASP A 310 -0.85 6.76 25.99
N LEU A 311 0.02 5.94 26.55
CA LEU A 311 1.47 6.08 26.42
C LEU A 311 1.98 5.22 25.27
N PHE A 312 2.99 5.72 24.57
CA PHE A 312 3.82 4.90 23.71
C PHE A 312 4.50 3.82 24.54
N ASP A 313 4.36 2.58 24.09
CA ASP A 313 4.98 1.44 24.72
C ASP A 313 5.53 0.45 23.68
N ILE A 314 6.37 -0.48 24.13
CA ILE A 314 6.92 -1.53 23.29
C ILE A 314 5.77 -2.33 22.66
N ALA A 315 5.85 -2.56 21.34
CA ALA A 315 4.80 -3.29 20.64
C ALA A 315 4.72 -4.75 21.15
N PRO A 316 3.51 -5.31 21.33
CA PRO A 316 3.36 -6.68 21.80
C PRO A 316 3.91 -7.67 20.77
N GLY A 317 4.63 -8.69 21.23
CA GLY A 317 5.20 -9.75 20.41
C GLY A 317 6.67 -10.03 20.73
N VAL A 318 7.31 -10.78 19.84
CA VAL A 318 8.73 -11.14 19.99
C VAL A 318 9.59 -9.95 19.58
N LYS A 319 10.53 -9.54 20.44
CA LYS A 319 11.46 -8.44 20.13
C LYS A 319 12.28 -8.79 18.88
N GLY A 320 12.24 -7.91 17.89
CA GLY A 320 12.98 -8.08 16.64
C GLY A 320 14.49 -8.04 16.83
N MET A 321 15.23 -8.72 15.96
CA MET A 321 16.70 -8.73 15.99
C MET A 321 17.33 -7.50 15.31
N VAL A 322 16.61 -6.90 14.37
CA VAL A 322 17.06 -5.75 13.55
C VAL A 322 16.30 -4.48 13.89
N MET A 323 15.00 -4.59 14.16
CA MET A 323 14.12 -3.46 14.43
C MET A 323 13.73 -3.40 15.92
N SER A 324 13.61 -2.20 16.47
CA SER A 324 12.83 -1.95 17.68
C SER A 324 11.49 -1.34 17.30
N VAL A 325 10.40 -1.88 17.85
CA VAL A 325 9.03 -1.56 17.43
C VAL A 325 8.21 -1.14 18.64
N PHE A 326 7.54 0.00 18.52
CA PHE A 326 6.69 0.56 19.56
C PHE A 326 5.38 1.09 18.97
N THR A 327 4.37 1.29 19.81
CA THR A 327 3.03 1.68 19.38
C THR A 327 2.33 2.51 20.45
N LEU A 328 1.28 3.22 20.05
CA LEU A 328 0.23 3.63 20.96
C LEU A 328 -0.85 2.54 20.96
N PRO A 329 -1.34 2.07 22.12
CA PRO A 329 -2.39 1.06 22.21
C PRO A 329 -3.65 1.38 21.40
N SER A 330 -4.09 2.64 21.42
CA SER A 330 -5.30 3.12 20.75
C SER A 330 -5.05 3.56 19.29
N TYR A 331 -3.79 3.60 18.85
CA TYR A 331 -3.45 3.99 17.49
C TYR A 331 -3.27 2.77 16.57
N GLY A 332 -3.81 2.87 15.36
CA GLY A 332 -3.79 1.80 14.36
C GLY A 332 -2.45 1.57 13.65
N PHE A 333 -1.34 2.13 14.16
CA PHE A 333 -0.01 2.06 13.54
C PHE A 333 1.09 1.77 14.55
N VAL A 334 2.13 1.08 14.08
CA VAL A 334 3.38 0.86 14.79
C VAL A 334 4.49 1.76 14.24
N PHE A 335 5.46 2.06 15.09
CA PHE A 335 6.67 2.82 14.79
C PHE A 335 7.86 1.87 14.86
N LYS A 336 8.60 1.75 13.78
CA LYS A 336 9.77 0.87 13.68
C LYS A 336 11.03 1.72 13.54
N ILE A 337 12.03 1.46 14.37
CA ILE A 337 13.37 2.02 14.25
C ILE A 337 14.38 0.92 14.01
N ILE A 338 15.42 1.20 13.24
CA ILE A 338 16.52 0.27 13.01
C ILE A 338 17.48 0.37 14.21
N LYS A 339 17.86 -0.77 14.78
CA LYS A 339 18.82 -0.84 15.90
C LYS A 339 20.22 -0.43 15.44
N ASP A 340 21.04 0.05 16.37
CA ASP A 340 22.44 0.40 16.08
C ASP A 340 23.31 -0.85 15.94
N LYS A 341 23.01 -1.89 16.74
CA LYS A 341 23.67 -3.19 16.73
C LYS A 341 22.63 -4.28 16.55
N PHE A 342 22.87 -5.15 15.57
CA PHE A 342 22.01 -6.30 15.32
C PHE A 342 22.47 -7.53 16.13
N ALA A 343 21.59 -8.51 16.26
CA ALA A 343 21.95 -9.79 16.86
C ALA A 343 23.13 -10.43 16.10
N PRO A 344 24.04 -11.19 16.77
CA PRO A 344 25.25 -11.72 16.14
C PRO A 344 25.01 -12.56 14.87
N GLN A 345 23.87 -13.25 14.81
CA GLN A 345 23.44 -14.04 13.65
C GLN A 345 22.99 -13.22 12.43
N LYS A 346 22.75 -11.91 12.57
CA LYS A 346 22.32 -11.02 11.48
C LYS A 346 23.53 -10.28 10.92
N GLN A 347 24.12 -10.81 9.85
CA GLN A 347 25.24 -10.20 9.15
C GLN A 347 24.76 -9.19 8.09
N MET A 348 24.27 -8.04 8.55
CA MET A 348 23.83 -6.97 7.65
C MET A 348 24.10 -5.58 8.22
N THR A 349 24.02 -4.58 7.34
CA THR A 349 24.25 -3.17 7.68
C THR A 349 22.93 -2.40 7.71
N HIS A 350 22.92 -1.29 8.44
CA HIS A 350 21.79 -0.38 8.47
C HIS A 350 21.40 0.14 7.06
N ALA A 351 22.36 0.27 6.14
CA ALA A 351 22.10 0.65 4.76
C ALA A 351 21.37 -0.45 3.98
N GLN A 352 21.76 -1.72 4.16
CA GLN A 352 21.07 -2.86 3.55
C GLN A 352 19.63 -2.98 4.03
N VAL A 353 19.35 -2.79 5.32
CA VAL A 353 17.97 -2.79 5.85
C VAL A 353 17.12 -1.72 5.16
N ARG A 354 17.65 -0.50 5.00
CA ARG A 354 16.94 0.58 4.27
C ARG A 354 16.71 0.21 2.80
N GLU A 355 17.66 -0.45 2.16
CA GLU A 355 17.52 -0.91 0.78
C GLU A 355 16.36 -1.92 0.64
N LYS A 356 16.25 -2.87 1.58
CA LYS A 356 15.14 -3.83 1.57
C LYS A 356 13.78 -3.15 1.75
N TYR A 357 13.66 -2.18 2.66
CA TYR A 357 12.42 -1.40 2.80
C TYR A 357 12.08 -0.60 1.53
N ARG A 358 13.10 -0.05 0.84
CA ARG A 358 12.91 0.60 -0.46
C ARG A 358 12.45 -0.37 -1.54
N LEU A 359 13.04 -1.57 -1.57
CA LEU A 359 12.63 -2.64 -2.48
C LEU A 359 11.14 -2.94 -2.33
N VAL A 360 10.65 -3.18 -1.11
CA VAL A 360 9.21 -3.43 -0.85
C VAL A 360 8.34 -2.26 -1.30
N LYS A 361 8.81 -1.03 -1.15
CA LYS A 361 8.06 0.17 -1.56
C LYS A 361 7.89 0.27 -3.08
N GLU A 362 8.91 -0.12 -3.83
CA GLU A 362 8.97 -0.04 -5.30
C GLU A 362 8.44 -1.31 -5.98
N HIS A 363 8.24 -2.40 -5.23
CA HIS A 363 7.78 -3.69 -5.74
C HIS A 363 6.25 -3.83 -5.69
N ASP A 364 5.70 -4.69 -6.54
CA ASP A 364 4.32 -5.12 -6.36
C ASP A 364 4.17 -5.89 -5.05
N ARG A 365 3.35 -5.36 -4.16
CA ARG A 365 3.13 -5.93 -2.82
C ARG A 365 2.10 -7.04 -2.80
N VAL A 366 1.37 -7.25 -3.90
CA VAL A 366 0.35 -8.30 -4.10
C VAL A 366 -0.73 -8.44 -3.01
N GLY A 367 -0.83 -7.49 -2.07
CA GLY A 367 -1.74 -7.62 -0.92
C GLY A 367 -1.16 -8.44 0.22
N ARG A 368 0.17 -8.67 0.22
CA ARG A 368 0.90 -9.51 1.17
C ARG A 368 2.08 -8.82 1.83
N MET A 369 2.46 -7.61 1.43
CA MET A 369 3.47 -6.80 2.14
C MET A 369 2.87 -5.48 2.60
N ALA A 370 3.05 -5.11 3.87
CA ALA A 370 2.55 -3.86 4.41
C ALA A 370 3.28 -2.63 3.82
N ASP A 371 2.52 -1.58 3.48
CA ASP A 371 3.12 -0.31 3.09
C ASP A 371 3.77 0.40 4.28
N THR A 372 4.93 1.01 4.06
CA THR A 372 5.68 1.75 5.08
C THR A 372 5.85 3.21 4.70
N GLN A 373 5.81 4.08 5.71
CA GLN A 373 6.05 5.51 5.56
C GLN A 373 7.31 5.90 6.33
N GLU A 374 8.37 6.27 5.60
CA GLU A 374 9.64 6.71 6.19
C GLU A 374 9.53 8.15 6.69
N TYR A 375 9.90 8.39 7.95
CA TYR A 375 10.02 9.72 8.55
C TYR A 375 11.44 10.01 9.03
N ARG A 376 11.79 11.30 9.06
CA ARG A 376 13.09 11.78 9.52
C ARG A 376 12.90 12.91 10.52
N HIS A 377 13.74 12.93 11.56
CA HIS A 377 13.71 13.92 12.64
C HIS A 377 12.29 14.10 13.23
N PHE A 378 11.65 12.98 13.54
CA PHE A 378 10.33 12.96 14.14
C PHE A 378 10.43 13.38 15.62
N ILE A 379 9.54 14.27 16.05
CA ILE A 379 9.52 14.81 17.41
C ILE A 379 8.25 14.35 18.09
N PHE A 380 8.41 13.72 19.25
CA PHE A 380 7.35 13.29 20.14
C PHE A 380 7.44 14.03 21.48
N PRO A 381 6.32 14.25 22.17
CA PRO A 381 6.31 14.75 23.53
C PRO A 381 6.79 13.66 24.52
N ARG A 382 7.69 14.01 25.45
CA ARG A 382 8.37 13.05 26.35
C ARG A 382 7.43 12.41 27.37
N ASP A 383 6.44 13.15 27.85
CA ASP A 383 5.41 12.72 28.78
C ASP A 383 4.50 11.63 28.21
N ARG A 384 4.49 11.45 26.88
CA ARG A 384 3.73 10.39 26.20
C ARG A 384 4.49 9.08 26.07
N PHE A 385 5.72 8.95 26.57
CA PHE A 385 6.51 7.71 26.49
C PHE A 385 6.56 7.00 27.84
N SER A 386 6.34 5.68 27.84
CA SER A 386 6.66 4.85 29.01
C SER A 386 8.17 4.86 29.27
N ASP A 387 8.58 4.85 30.54
CA ASP A 387 10.01 4.82 30.89
C ASP A 387 10.68 3.54 30.38
N ALA A 388 9.96 2.41 30.43
CA ALA A 388 10.44 1.13 29.87
C ALA A 388 10.75 1.22 28.37
N LEU A 389 9.93 1.95 27.60
CA LEU A 389 10.20 2.18 26.19
C LEU A 389 11.44 3.08 26.00
N ILE A 390 11.59 4.15 26.78
CA ILE A 390 12.78 5.03 26.68
C ILE A 390 14.07 4.26 26.97
N ASP A 391 14.07 3.42 28.01
CA ASP A 391 15.23 2.62 28.38
C ASP A 391 15.61 1.62 27.27
N GLU A 392 14.63 0.90 26.71
CA GLU A 392 14.84 0.01 25.57
C GLU A 392 15.44 0.77 24.38
N LEU A 393 14.82 1.90 24.02
CA LEU A 393 15.20 2.73 22.89
C LEU A 393 16.63 3.27 23.00
N LEU A 394 17.02 3.77 24.18
CA LEU A 394 18.38 4.23 24.46
C LEU A 394 19.40 3.09 24.50
N ALA A 395 18.99 1.88 24.90
CA ALA A 395 19.86 0.71 24.89
C ALA A 395 20.16 0.20 23.47
N VAL A 396 19.15 0.16 22.59
CA VAL A 396 19.25 -0.51 21.28
C VAL A 396 19.57 0.44 20.12
N ALA A 397 19.25 1.72 20.22
CA ALA A 397 19.45 2.70 19.15
C ALA A 397 19.85 4.11 19.63
N PRO A 398 20.87 4.26 20.52
CA PRO A 398 21.28 5.56 21.04
C PRO A 398 21.73 6.55 19.95
N SER A 399 22.22 6.07 18.79
CA SER A 399 22.60 6.94 17.68
C SER A 399 21.41 7.57 16.97
N CYS A 400 20.22 6.98 17.08
CA CYS A 400 19.01 7.44 16.40
C CYS A 400 18.14 8.34 17.29
N ILE A 401 18.34 8.32 18.60
CA ILE A 401 17.39 8.87 19.57
C ILE A 401 18.06 9.95 20.41
N THR A 402 17.32 11.02 20.68
CA THR A 402 17.76 12.08 21.60
C THR A 402 16.58 12.44 22.49
N VAL A 403 16.78 12.30 23.80
CA VAL A 403 15.75 12.56 24.81
C VAL A 403 16.11 13.84 25.56
N THR A 404 15.10 14.66 25.80
CA THR A 404 15.14 15.86 26.64
C THR A 404 13.98 15.80 27.64
N ASP A 405 13.92 16.74 28.57
CA ASP A 405 12.85 16.78 29.58
C ASP A 405 11.44 16.89 28.96
N SER A 406 11.31 17.53 27.79
CA SER A 406 10.02 17.77 27.13
C SER A 406 9.80 16.98 25.85
N GLU A 407 10.86 16.53 25.18
CA GLU A 407 10.77 15.94 23.83
C GLU A 407 11.63 14.68 23.68
N VAL A 408 11.13 13.74 22.88
CA VAL A 408 11.87 12.61 22.31
C VAL A 408 12.02 12.83 20.81
N ARG A 409 13.26 12.87 20.33
CA ARG A 409 13.58 13.10 18.92
C ARG A 409 14.17 11.85 18.30
N ILE A 410 13.54 11.36 17.25
CA ILE A 410 13.97 10.16 16.51
C ILE A 410 14.44 10.57 15.12
N ARG A 411 15.70 10.32 14.80
CA ARG A 411 16.33 10.73 13.52
C ARG A 411 15.72 10.03 12.32
N HIS A 412 15.36 8.75 12.46
CA HIS A 412 14.79 7.94 11.39
C HIS A 412 13.84 6.89 11.96
N LEU A 413 12.64 6.81 11.41
CA LEU A 413 11.65 5.78 11.76
C LEU A 413 10.77 5.44 10.56
N TYR A 414 10.13 4.28 10.61
CA TYR A 414 9.04 3.90 9.73
C TYR A 414 7.74 3.85 10.52
N MET A 415 6.66 4.34 9.92
CA MET A 415 5.30 4.06 10.38
C MET A 415 4.68 3.00 9.48
N GLU A 416 4.00 2.04 10.07
CA GLU A 416 3.35 0.92 9.37
C GLU A 416 2.02 0.58 10.07
N ARG A 417 1.04 0.08 9.30
CA ARG A 417 -0.26 -0.33 9.87
C ARG A 417 -0.05 -1.44 10.91
N ARG A 418 -0.65 -1.27 12.08
CA ARG A 418 -0.61 -2.28 13.14
C ARG A 418 -1.48 -3.48 12.77
N MET A 419 -0.95 -4.67 13.02
CA MET A 419 -1.60 -5.96 12.83
C MET A 419 -1.37 -6.82 14.07
N ILE A 420 -2.14 -7.89 14.22
CA ILE A 420 -1.90 -8.89 15.27
C ILE A 420 -0.84 -9.85 14.74
N PRO A 421 0.34 -10.01 15.39
CA PRO A 421 1.32 -11.01 14.98
C PRO A 421 0.70 -12.40 14.88
N LEU A 422 0.97 -13.11 13.79
CA LEU A 422 0.32 -14.39 13.47
C LEU A 422 0.61 -15.45 14.54
N ASN A 423 1.80 -15.45 15.15
CA ASN A 423 2.10 -16.34 16.27
C ASN A 423 1.15 -16.11 17.46
N ILE A 424 0.87 -14.85 17.81
CA ILE A 424 -0.07 -14.50 18.89
C ILE A 424 -1.50 -14.88 18.49
N TYR A 425 -1.87 -14.63 17.24
CA TYR A 425 -3.19 -14.98 16.73
C TYR A 425 -3.45 -16.49 16.81
N LEU A 426 -2.50 -17.32 16.37
CA LEU A 426 -2.61 -18.78 16.38
C LEU A 426 -2.68 -19.37 17.79
N GLU A 427 -2.10 -18.72 18.80
CA GLU A 427 -2.21 -19.14 20.21
C GLU A 427 -3.61 -18.89 20.79
N GLN A 428 -4.33 -17.89 20.28
CA GLN A 428 -5.62 -17.44 20.83
C GLN A 428 -6.83 -17.89 20.00
N ALA A 429 -6.60 -18.32 18.75
CA ALA A 429 -7.65 -18.64 17.79
C ALA A 429 -8.36 -19.96 18.09
N ALA A 430 -9.66 -20.01 17.78
CA ALA A 430 -10.44 -21.24 17.74
C ALA A 430 -9.97 -22.16 16.58
N PRO A 431 -10.23 -23.48 16.63
CA PRO A 431 -9.78 -24.43 15.61
C PRO A 431 -10.13 -24.05 14.16
N GLU A 432 -11.34 -23.55 13.91
CA GLU A 432 -11.78 -23.13 12.57
C GLU A 432 -10.97 -21.92 12.07
N ALA A 433 -10.71 -20.96 12.96
CA ALA A 433 -9.91 -19.78 12.66
C ALA A 433 -8.43 -20.12 12.43
N ILE A 434 -7.90 -21.17 13.09
CA ILE A 434 -6.56 -21.68 12.83
C ILE A 434 -6.44 -22.20 11.40
N SER A 435 -7.40 -23.02 10.93
CA SER A 435 -7.37 -23.56 9.57
C SER A 435 -7.39 -22.43 8.52
N GLN A 436 -8.24 -21.42 8.72
CA GLN A 436 -8.29 -20.24 7.85
C GLN A 436 -6.98 -19.44 7.87
N ALA A 437 -6.39 -19.21 9.04
CA ALA A 437 -5.14 -18.46 9.16
C ALA A 437 -3.96 -19.22 8.52
N VAL A 438 -3.94 -20.55 8.63
CA VAL A 438 -2.94 -21.42 7.99
C VAL A 438 -3.07 -21.38 6.48
N GLN A 439 -4.30 -21.47 5.96
CA GLN A 439 -4.59 -21.30 4.53
C GLN A 439 -4.06 -19.94 4.03
N GLU A 440 -4.44 -18.85 4.70
CA GLU A 440 -4.04 -17.50 4.31
C GLU A 440 -2.53 -17.27 4.41
N TYR A 441 -1.86 -17.91 5.36
CA TYR A 441 -0.40 -17.84 5.51
C TYR A 441 0.32 -18.56 4.36
N GLY A 442 -0.09 -19.78 4.01
CA GLY A 442 0.51 -20.47 2.87
C GLY A 442 0.22 -19.76 1.55
N ASP A 443 -1.00 -19.27 1.35
CA ASP A 443 -1.34 -18.45 0.19
C ASP A 443 -0.53 -17.16 0.13
N ALA A 444 -0.24 -16.53 1.28
CA ALA A 444 0.65 -15.37 1.34
C ALA A 444 2.06 -15.70 0.84
N LEU A 445 2.65 -16.83 1.26
CA LEU A 445 3.97 -17.25 0.78
C LEU A 445 3.97 -17.50 -0.73
N LYS A 446 2.94 -18.17 -1.25
CA LYS A 446 2.81 -18.46 -2.69
C LYS A 446 2.65 -17.18 -3.50
N GLU A 447 1.80 -16.26 -3.06
CA GLU A 447 1.58 -14.98 -3.73
C GLU A 447 2.84 -14.10 -3.72
N LEU A 448 3.58 -14.06 -2.61
CA LEU A 448 4.89 -13.38 -2.55
C LEU A 448 5.90 -14.00 -3.53
N ALA A 449 6.01 -15.32 -3.53
CA ALA A 449 6.93 -16.04 -4.41
C ALA A 449 6.58 -15.82 -5.89
N ALA A 450 5.28 -15.89 -6.23
CA ALA A 450 4.77 -15.59 -7.56
C ALA A 450 5.04 -14.13 -7.99
N ALA A 451 5.18 -13.22 -7.03
CA ALA A 451 5.62 -11.85 -7.24
C ALA A 451 7.15 -11.71 -7.21
N ASN A 452 7.92 -12.78 -7.39
CA ASN A 452 9.39 -12.75 -7.32
C ASN A 452 9.96 -12.31 -5.94
N ILE A 453 9.21 -12.42 -4.86
CA ILE A 453 9.68 -12.10 -3.51
C ILE A 453 9.80 -13.38 -2.68
N PHE A 454 11.00 -13.66 -2.20
CA PHE A 454 11.24 -14.66 -1.16
C PHE A 454 11.33 -13.96 0.20
N ALA A 455 10.56 -14.44 1.17
CA ALA A 455 10.42 -13.79 2.48
C ALA A 455 11.67 -13.92 3.37
N GLY A 456 12.55 -14.91 3.14
CA GLY A 456 13.65 -15.20 4.04
C GLY A 456 13.15 -15.89 5.31
N ASP A 457 13.17 -15.18 6.45
CA ASP A 457 12.63 -15.66 7.72
C ASP A 457 11.08 -15.77 7.68
N MET A 458 10.60 -16.97 7.36
CA MET A 458 9.17 -17.28 7.26
C MET A 458 8.49 -17.54 8.62
N LEU A 459 9.13 -17.31 9.76
CA LEU A 459 8.49 -17.56 11.05
C LEU A 459 7.19 -16.75 11.24
N PHE A 460 6.18 -17.33 11.89
CA PHE A 460 4.87 -16.69 12.10
C PHE A 460 4.94 -15.32 12.77
N LYS A 461 5.96 -15.07 13.60
CA LYS A 461 6.21 -13.76 14.24
C LYS A 461 6.48 -12.62 13.25
N ASN A 462 6.80 -12.91 12.00
CA ASN A 462 7.10 -11.93 10.95
C ASN A 462 5.89 -11.62 10.05
N PHE A 463 4.76 -12.27 10.33
CA PHE A 463 3.49 -12.10 9.62
C PHE A 463 2.42 -11.57 10.57
N GLY A 464 1.52 -10.76 10.02
CA GLY A 464 0.44 -10.11 10.75
C GLY A 464 -0.91 -10.45 10.16
N VAL A 465 -1.90 -10.59 11.04
CA VAL A 465 -3.30 -10.76 10.68
C VAL A 465 -3.99 -9.40 10.72
N SER A 466 -4.57 -9.02 9.60
CA SER A 466 -5.36 -7.79 9.47
C SER A 466 -6.79 -7.97 10.03
N ARG A 467 -7.55 -6.87 10.12
CA ARG A 467 -8.97 -6.89 10.51
C ARG A 467 -9.85 -7.79 9.64
N HIS A 468 -9.49 -8.00 8.37
CA HIS A 468 -10.22 -8.86 7.44
C HIS A 468 -9.58 -10.25 7.33
N ASN A 469 -8.86 -10.71 8.36
CA ASN A 469 -8.20 -12.02 8.46
C ASN A 469 -7.17 -12.34 7.36
N ARG A 470 -6.75 -11.33 6.59
CA ARG A 470 -5.64 -11.46 5.64
C ARG A 470 -4.31 -11.55 6.38
N VAL A 471 -3.46 -12.49 5.95
CA VAL A 471 -2.08 -12.62 6.42
C VAL A 471 -1.14 -11.76 5.56
N ILE A 472 -0.36 -10.90 6.21
CA ILE A 472 0.49 -9.89 5.60
C ILE A 472 1.88 -9.95 6.25
N PHE A 473 2.91 -10.01 5.42
CA PHE A 473 4.31 -9.99 5.82
C PHE A 473 4.79 -8.56 6.15
N TYR A 474 5.62 -8.42 7.19
CA TYR A 474 6.06 -7.11 7.68
C TYR A 474 7.51 -7.02 8.17
N ASP A 475 8.28 -8.12 8.16
CA ASP A 475 9.71 -8.09 8.48
C ASP A 475 10.55 -8.19 7.22
N TYR A 476 11.25 -7.12 6.85
CA TYR A 476 11.84 -7.00 5.51
C TYR A 476 13.35 -7.20 5.47
N ASP A 477 13.99 -7.52 6.59
CA ASP A 477 15.44 -7.58 6.69
C ASP A 477 16.06 -8.70 5.85
N GLU A 478 15.40 -9.86 5.75
CA GLU A 478 15.88 -11.04 4.99
C GLU A 478 15.24 -11.25 3.62
N ILE A 479 14.46 -10.30 3.11
CA ILE A 479 13.80 -10.48 1.82
C ILE A 479 14.84 -10.58 0.71
N ALA A 480 14.58 -11.45 -0.27
CA ALA A 480 15.40 -11.56 -1.47
C ALA A 480 14.50 -11.69 -2.70
N TYR A 481 15.06 -11.44 -3.88
CA TYR A 481 14.34 -11.83 -5.09
C TYR A 481 14.32 -13.34 -5.18
N LEU A 482 13.16 -13.90 -5.52
CA LEU A 482 13.02 -15.35 -5.69
C LEU A 482 14.07 -15.87 -6.68
N THR A 483 14.38 -15.11 -7.74
CA THR A 483 15.37 -15.47 -8.75
C THR A 483 16.82 -15.54 -8.28
N GLU A 484 17.15 -14.96 -7.12
CA GLU A 484 18.50 -14.95 -6.52
C GLU A 484 18.73 -16.13 -5.58
N VAL A 485 17.66 -16.79 -5.15
CA VAL A 485 17.70 -17.93 -4.21
C VAL A 485 18.03 -19.22 -4.95
N ASN A 486 18.79 -20.12 -4.34
CA ASN A 486 19.06 -21.45 -4.87
C ASN A 486 18.31 -22.52 -4.09
N PHE A 487 17.14 -22.93 -4.60
CA PHE A 487 16.34 -23.98 -3.96
C PHE A 487 16.91 -25.36 -4.24
N ARG A 488 17.25 -26.10 -3.18
CA ARG A 488 17.86 -27.42 -3.24
C ARG A 488 17.07 -28.43 -2.41
N ARG A 489 17.25 -29.71 -2.71
CA ARG A 489 16.83 -30.81 -1.82
C ARG A 489 17.98 -31.17 -0.89
N ILE A 490 17.66 -31.59 0.32
CA ILE A 490 18.66 -32.14 1.24
C ILE A 490 19.13 -33.47 0.62
N PRO A 491 20.44 -33.63 0.36
CA PRO A 491 20.95 -34.88 -0.17
C PRO A 491 20.67 -36.04 0.82
N PRO A 492 20.30 -37.24 0.33
CA PRO A 492 20.12 -38.39 1.21
C PRO A 492 21.46 -38.73 1.89
N PRO A 493 21.45 -39.13 3.18
CA PRO A 493 22.66 -39.46 3.91
C PRO A 493 23.42 -40.57 3.17
N ARG A 494 24.75 -40.44 3.08
CA ARG A 494 25.58 -41.43 2.38
C ARG A 494 25.75 -42.68 3.24
N TYR A 495 25.83 -42.47 4.55
CA TYR A 495 25.98 -43.49 5.59
C TYR A 495 25.13 -43.12 6.82
N PRO A 496 24.76 -44.08 7.70
CA PRO A 496 23.96 -43.79 8.89
C PRO A 496 24.56 -42.73 9.83
N GLU A 497 25.88 -42.60 9.88
CA GLU A 497 26.58 -41.61 10.72
C GLU A 497 26.32 -40.17 10.27
N ASP A 498 26.02 -39.94 8.99
CA ASP A 498 25.69 -38.62 8.46
C ASP A 498 24.38 -38.08 9.09
N GLU A 499 23.47 -38.94 9.55
CA GLU A 499 22.23 -38.53 10.25
C GLU A 499 22.48 -38.06 11.70
N LEU A 500 23.61 -38.46 12.29
CA LEU A 500 24.01 -38.12 13.65
C LEU A 500 24.98 -36.93 13.70
N ALA A 501 25.39 -36.41 12.54
CA ALA A 501 26.34 -35.30 12.44
C ALA A 501 25.72 -33.99 12.95
N ALA A 502 26.50 -33.25 13.74
CA ALA A 502 26.07 -31.94 14.27
C ALA A 502 26.06 -30.83 13.21
N GLU A 503 26.82 -31.01 12.13
CA GLU A 503 26.89 -30.10 10.99
C GLU A 503 26.51 -30.84 9.70
N PRO A 504 25.89 -30.15 8.71
CA PRO A 504 25.60 -30.75 7.42
C PRO A 504 26.87 -31.30 6.75
N TRP A 505 26.84 -32.56 6.31
CA TRP A 505 27.96 -33.20 5.60
C TRP A 505 28.10 -32.73 4.14
N TYR A 506 27.14 -31.94 3.66
CA TYR A 506 27.12 -31.34 2.33
C TYR A 506 27.39 -29.83 2.40
N SER A 507 27.96 -29.27 1.32
CA SER A 507 28.22 -27.84 1.25
C SER A 507 26.92 -27.04 1.06
N VAL A 508 26.77 -26.00 1.87
CA VAL A 508 25.66 -25.03 1.88
C VAL A 508 26.21 -23.66 1.53
N GLY A 509 25.74 -23.06 0.44
CA GLY A 509 26.04 -21.68 0.06
C GLY A 509 25.15 -20.66 0.78
N GLU A 510 25.52 -19.38 0.72
CA GLU A 510 24.78 -18.29 1.40
C GLU A 510 23.33 -18.15 0.92
N ASN A 511 23.05 -18.43 -0.36
CA ASN A 511 21.72 -18.33 -0.97
C ASN A 511 21.01 -19.70 -1.10
N ASP A 512 21.58 -20.76 -0.54
CA ASP A 512 20.96 -22.09 -0.60
C ASP A 512 19.79 -22.16 0.37
N VAL A 513 18.64 -22.62 -0.12
CA VAL A 513 17.43 -22.81 0.68
C VAL A 513 16.93 -24.23 0.49
N PHE A 514 16.65 -24.91 1.59
CA PHE A 514 16.11 -26.26 1.65
C PHE A 514 14.67 -26.23 2.18
N PRO A 515 13.64 -26.23 1.30
CA PRO A 515 12.26 -26.14 1.75
C PRO A 515 11.80 -27.27 2.68
N GLU A 516 12.47 -28.42 2.61
CA GLU A 516 12.24 -29.57 3.49
C GLU A 516 12.47 -29.21 4.98
N GLU A 517 13.40 -28.29 5.28
CA GLU A 517 13.71 -27.86 6.64
C GLU A 517 12.62 -26.98 7.25
N PHE A 518 11.78 -26.33 6.44
CA PHE A 518 10.72 -25.43 6.93
C PHE A 518 9.79 -26.14 7.93
N ARG A 519 9.58 -27.45 7.75
CA ARG A 519 8.80 -28.30 8.67
C ARG A 519 9.32 -28.25 10.10
N THR A 520 10.65 -28.21 10.27
CA THR A 520 11.30 -28.35 11.58
C THR A 520 11.07 -27.14 12.49
N PHE A 521 11.06 -25.93 11.92
CA PHE A 521 10.95 -24.69 12.70
C PHE A 521 9.58 -24.00 12.58
N LEU A 522 8.83 -24.19 11.50
CA LEU A 522 7.48 -23.61 11.37
C LEU A 522 6.42 -24.46 12.09
N LEU A 523 6.52 -25.79 12.01
CA LEU A 523 5.41 -26.69 12.36
C LEU A 523 5.58 -27.35 13.74
N VAL A 524 6.01 -26.57 14.74
CA VAL A 524 6.17 -27.05 16.12
C VAL A 524 4.82 -27.40 16.76
N ASN A 525 3.77 -26.63 16.46
CA ASN A 525 2.41 -26.90 16.93
C ASN A 525 1.74 -27.96 16.05
N ARG A 526 1.35 -29.10 16.63
CA ARG A 526 0.76 -30.25 15.92
C ARG A 526 -0.53 -29.93 15.16
N THR A 527 -1.37 -29.03 15.69
CA THR A 527 -2.62 -28.63 15.03
C THR A 527 -2.32 -27.84 13.77
N VAL A 528 -1.41 -26.87 13.87
CA VAL A 528 -0.95 -26.05 12.74
C VAL A 528 -0.23 -26.93 11.71
N ALA A 529 0.62 -27.85 12.17
CA ALA A 529 1.35 -28.80 11.32
C ALA A 529 0.41 -29.62 10.45
N LYS A 530 -0.63 -30.22 11.06
CA LYS A 530 -1.61 -31.04 10.37
C LYS A 530 -2.38 -30.25 9.30
N GLU A 531 -2.80 -29.04 9.60
CA GLU A 531 -3.51 -28.20 8.63
C GLU A 531 -2.59 -27.74 7.51
N PHE A 532 -1.34 -27.37 7.82
CA PHE A 532 -0.38 -26.92 6.81
C PHE A 532 0.01 -28.07 5.86
N ASP A 533 0.21 -29.29 6.38
CA ASP A 533 0.45 -30.49 5.57
C ASP A 533 -0.73 -30.85 4.67
N ARG A 534 -1.96 -30.58 5.11
CA ARG A 534 -3.16 -30.82 4.33
C ARG A 534 -3.34 -29.78 3.21
N LEU A 535 -3.01 -28.52 3.48
CA LEU A 535 -3.35 -27.39 2.62
C LEU A 535 -2.20 -26.97 1.68
N HIS A 536 -0.96 -27.12 2.13
CA HIS A 536 0.21 -26.58 1.44
C HIS A 536 1.44 -27.52 1.45
N PRO A 537 1.30 -28.83 1.18
CA PRO A 537 2.42 -29.76 1.18
C PRO A 537 3.53 -29.36 0.18
N GLU A 538 3.16 -28.73 -0.94
CA GLU A 538 4.07 -28.31 -2.00
C GLU A 538 5.08 -27.25 -1.57
N LEU A 539 4.81 -26.48 -0.50
CA LEU A 539 5.74 -25.47 0.00
C LEU A 539 7.02 -26.08 0.60
N PHE A 540 7.00 -27.39 0.89
CA PHE A 540 8.17 -28.14 1.35
C PHE A 540 8.97 -28.79 0.22
N GLU A 541 8.52 -28.64 -1.03
CA GLU A 541 9.19 -29.24 -2.18
C GLU A 541 10.04 -28.22 -2.93
N ALA A 542 11.35 -28.46 -3.02
CA ALA A 542 12.24 -27.60 -3.81
C ALA A 542 11.78 -27.44 -5.28
N ALA A 543 11.15 -28.47 -5.85
CA ALA A 543 10.65 -28.47 -7.22
C ALA A 543 9.56 -27.40 -7.46
N TYR A 544 8.69 -27.16 -6.47
CA TYR A 544 7.65 -26.13 -6.53
C TYR A 544 8.27 -24.74 -6.66
N TRP A 545 9.22 -24.40 -5.79
CA TRP A 545 9.92 -23.13 -5.80
C TRP A 545 10.74 -22.93 -7.09
N GLN A 546 11.42 -23.96 -7.56
CA GLN A 546 12.15 -23.92 -8.84
C GLN A 546 11.21 -23.72 -10.04
N GLN A 547 9.99 -24.27 -10.00
CA GLN A 547 8.99 -24.03 -11.03
C GLN A 547 8.53 -22.57 -11.03
N LEU A 548 8.25 -21.99 -9.87
CA LEU A 548 7.93 -20.57 -9.74
C LEU A 548 9.07 -19.69 -10.26
N GLN A 549 10.32 -20.02 -9.93
CA GLN A 549 11.49 -19.31 -10.48
C GLN A 549 11.53 -19.35 -12.00
N ARG A 550 11.25 -20.50 -12.62
CA ARG A 550 11.20 -20.63 -14.09
C ARG A 550 10.08 -19.78 -14.69
N GLN A 551 8.90 -19.76 -14.07
CA GLN A 551 7.76 -18.94 -14.51
C GLN A 551 8.09 -17.44 -14.43
N VAL A 552 8.63 -16.99 -13.31
CA VAL A 552 9.06 -15.60 -13.11
C VAL A 552 10.15 -15.20 -14.12
N LYS A 553 11.17 -16.05 -14.33
CA LYS A 553 12.22 -15.80 -15.33
C LYS A 553 11.69 -15.77 -16.76
N ALA A 554 10.64 -16.55 -17.04
CA ALA A 554 9.93 -16.52 -18.31
C ALA A 554 8.95 -15.33 -18.44
N GLY A 555 8.95 -14.40 -17.49
CA GLY A 555 8.10 -13.21 -17.51
C GLY A 555 6.62 -13.49 -17.25
N HIS A 556 6.27 -14.64 -16.67
CA HIS A 556 4.89 -14.94 -16.31
C HIS A 556 4.51 -14.16 -15.06
N PHE A 557 3.48 -13.33 -15.18
CA PHE A 557 2.87 -12.64 -14.05
C PHE A 557 1.64 -13.41 -13.61
N HIS A 558 1.51 -13.71 -12.31
CA HIS A 558 0.32 -14.38 -11.79
C HIS A 558 -0.84 -13.39 -11.57
N ASP A 559 -2.07 -13.88 -11.73
CA ASP A 559 -3.26 -13.10 -11.48
C ASP A 559 -3.53 -13.02 -9.97
N VAL A 560 -3.52 -11.79 -9.44
CA VAL A 560 -3.84 -11.53 -8.04
C VAL A 560 -5.19 -10.85 -7.95
N ARG A 561 -6.19 -11.56 -7.43
CA ARG A 561 -7.57 -11.05 -7.29
C ARG A 561 -7.78 -10.48 -5.87
N PRO A 562 -8.10 -9.18 -5.74
CA PRO A 562 -8.24 -8.55 -4.43
C PRO A 562 -9.66 -8.64 -3.84
N TYR A 563 -10.35 -9.75 -4.05
CA TYR A 563 -11.73 -9.98 -3.62
C TYR A 563 -12.02 -11.48 -3.56
N ASN A 564 -13.01 -11.86 -2.75
CA ASN A 564 -13.40 -13.25 -2.54
C ASN A 564 -14.04 -13.87 -3.80
N ASP A 565 -13.90 -15.19 -3.95
CA ASP A 565 -14.48 -15.93 -5.08
C ASP A 565 -16.01 -15.81 -5.16
N GLU A 566 -16.69 -15.58 -4.03
CA GLU A 566 -18.15 -15.36 -3.99
C GLU A 566 -18.62 -14.15 -4.80
N ASN A 567 -17.75 -13.15 -4.99
CA ASN A 567 -18.05 -11.96 -5.79
C ASN A 567 -17.83 -12.19 -7.29
N ARG A 568 -17.23 -13.32 -7.70
CA ARG A 568 -16.88 -13.61 -9.08
C ARG A 568 -18.07 -14.12 -9.88
N LEU A 569 -18.18 -13.64 -11.11
CA LEU A 569 -19.28 -14.00 -12.00
C LEU A 569 -19.29 -15.50 -12.35
N SER A 570 -18.12 -16.15 -12.38
CA SER A 570 -17.99 -17.59 -12.65
C SER A 570 -18.46 -18.47 -11.49
N HIS A 571 -18.30 -18.02 -10.25
CA HIS A 571 -18.67 -18.80 -9.07
C HIS A 571 -20.18 -18.75 -8.81
N THR A 572 -20.81 -17.60 -9.06
CA THR A 572 -22.27 -17.42 -8.91
C THR A 572 -23.09 -18.33 -9.84
N GLN A 573 -22.49 -18.82 -10.93
CA GLN A 573 -23.12 -19.79 -11.83
C GLN A 573 -23.36 -21.17 -11.19
N MET A 574 -22.56 -21.57 -10.20
CA MET A 574 -22.76 -22.84 -9.48
C MET A 574 -23.78 -22.74 -8.35
N ALA A 575 -23.93 -21.57 -7.72
CA ALA A 575 -24.88 -21.33 -6.63
C ALA A 575 -26.32 -21.10 -7.12
N ILE A 576 -26.48 -20.59 -8.35
CA ILE A 576 -27.78 -20.37 -8.99
C ILE A 576 -28.03 -21.50 -10.00
N LYS A 577 -28.19 -22.75 -9.52
CA LYS A 577 -28.91 -23.76 -10.31
C LYS A 577 -30.42 -23.55 -10.10
N PRO A 578 -31.24 -23.54 -11.17
CA PRO A 578 -32.68 -23.48 -11.01
C PRO A 578 -33.17 -24.75 -10.31
N ALA A 579 -34.19 -24.60 -9.45
CA ALA A 579 -34.99 -25.70 -8.95
C ALA A 579 -35.72 -26.42 -10.10
#